data_AF-A0AAW4NKS9-F1
#
_entry.id   AF-A0AAW4NKS9-F1
#
_cell.length_a   1.000
_cell.length_b   1.000
_cell.length_c   1.000
_cell.angle_alpha   90.00
_cell.angle_beta   90.00
_cell.angle_gamma   90.00
#
_symmetry.space_group_name_H-M   'P 1'
#
loop_
_entity.id
_entity.type
_entity.pdbx_description
1 polymer ?
#
loop_
_entity_poly.entity_id
_entity_poly.type
_entity_poly.pdbx_seq_one_letter_code
_entity_poly.pdbx_strand_id
1 'polypeptide(L)' 'MFDNGDDILDYVDLDNPVVEHHPPLEKRITLTMPAWMVSELDEEAADLAISRNAVVNTWIADRLRTMRRREVVHA' A
#
# COMPACT_ATOMS: atom_id res chain seq x y z
N MET A 1 -29.50 10.19 -7.73
CA MET A 1 -30.39 11.17 -7.09
C MET A 1 -30.56 10.67 -5.66
N PHE A 2 -29.81 11.25 -4.71
CA PHE A 2 -29.92 10.92 -3.29
C PHE A 2 -30.93 11.90 -2.72
N ASP A 3 -32.16 11.42 -2.57
CA ASP A 3 -33.32 12.23 -2.20
C ASP A 3 -33.93 11.62 -0.94
N ASN A 4 -33.33 11.97 0.20
CA ASN A 4 -33.90 11.91 1.54
C ASN A 4 -32.94 12.71 2.43
N GLY A 5 -33.30 13.98 2.63
CA GLY A 5 -32.57 14.94 3.47
C GLY A 5 -32.70 14.63 4.95
N ASP A 6 -32.25 13.44 5.36
CA ASP A 6 -31.90 13.19 6.75
C ASP A 6 -30.52 13.78 7.00
N ASP A 7 -30.49 14.78 7.87
CA ASP A 7 -29.28 15.50 8.25
C ASP A 7 -28.35 14.56 9.02
N ILE A 8 -27.39 13.95 8.31
CA ILE A 8 -26.31 13.17 8.90
C ILE A 8 -25.37 14.02 9.77
N LEU A 9 -25.60 15.34 9.87
CA LEU A 9 -24.86 16.28 10.67
C LEU A 9 -25.02 16.03 12.19
N ASP A 10 -26.11 15.41 12.63
CA ASP A 10 -26.33 15.10 14.05
C ASP A 10 -25.41 13.99 14.58
N TYR A 11 -24.80 13.20 13.69
CA TYR A 11 -23.83 12.16 14.02
C TYR A 11 -22.39 12.61 13.83
N VAL A 12 -22.17 13.83 13.36
CA VAL A 12 -20.84 14.39 13.11
C VAL A 12 -20.61 15.49 14.13
N ASP A 13 -19.75 15.21 15.11
CA ASP A 13 -19.29 16.22 16.07
C ASP A 13 -18.40 17.24 15.33
N LEU A 14 -19.03 18.31 14.85
CA LEU A 14 -18.39 19.43 14.15
C LEU A 14 -17.61 20.36 15.09
N ASP A 15 -17.89 20.29 16.40
CA ASP A 15 -17.23 21.10 17.42
C ASP A 15 -15.85 20.54 17.79
N ASN A 16 -15.65 19.23 17.65
CA ASN A 16 -14.37 18.59 17.89
C ASN A 16 -14.02 17.56 16.79
N PRO A 17 -13.78 17.99 15.54
CA PRO A 17 -13.31 17.11 14.49
C PRO A 17 -11.94 16.58 14.91
N VAL A 18 -11.91 15.33 15.38
CA VAL A 18 -10.66 14.61 15.58
C VAL A 18 -10.13 14.27 14.19
N VAL A 19 -9.42 15.22 13.59
CA VAL A 19 -8.51 14.93 12.50
C VAL A 19 -7.39 14.14 13.13
N GLU A 20 -7.54 12.81 13.17
CA GLU A 20 -6.41 11.92 13.35
C GLU A 20 -5.46 12.22 12.19
N HIS A 21 -4.51 13.12 12.44
CA HIS A 21 -3.31 13.27 11.63
C HIS A 21 -2.54 11.97 11.77
N HIS A 22 -3.01 10.91 11.10
CA HIS A 22 -2.20 9.73 10.88
C HIS A 22 -0.97 10.23 10.14
N PRO A 23 0.23 10.18 10.74
CA PRO A 23 1.44 10.42 9.97
C PRO A 23 1.38 9.45 8.78
N PRO A 24 1.81 9.86 7.58
CA PRO A 24 1.72 9.00 6.41
C PRO A 24 2.36 7.65 6.77
N LEU A 25 1.53 6.60 6.79
CA LEU A 25 1.92 5.23 7.13
C LEU A 25 2.99 4.70 6.16
N GLU A 26 3.23 5.42 5.06
CA GLU A 26 4.13 5.08 3.99
C GLU A 26 5.47 5.82 4.14
N LYS A 27 6.54 5.04 4.36
CA LYS A 27 7.91 5.54 4.34
C LYS A 27 8.48 5.43 2.92
N ARG A 28 8.90 6.57 2.35
CA ARG A 28 9.61 6.61 1.06
C ARG A 28 11.07 6.23 1.26
N ILE A 29 11.57 5.30 0.46
CA ILE A 29 12.94 4.82 0.49
C ILE A 29 13.53 4.95 -0.92
N THR A 30 14.76 5.47 -1.02
CA THR A 30 15.52 5.50 -2.28
C THR A 30 16.44 4.29 -2.32
N LEU A 31 16.42 3.55 -3.44
CA LEU A 31 17.26 2.38 -3.67
C LEU A 31 17.88 2.45 -5.06
N THR A 32 19.10 1.94 -5.20
CA THR A 32 19.77 1.74 -6.50
C THR A 32 19.64 0.28 -6.90
N MET A 33 19.21 0.03 -8.14
CA MET A 33 19.11 -1.31 -8.72
C MET A 33 19.95 -1.39 -10.00
N PRO A 34 20.49 -2.57 -10.35
CA PRO A 34 21.11 -2.79 -11.66
C PRO A 34 20.11 -2.56 -12.80
N ALA A 35 20.60 -2.11 -13.97
CA ALA A 35 19.76 -1.84 -15.13
C ALA A 35 18.92 -3.04 -15.57
N TRP A 36 19.51 -4.24 -15.58
CA TRP A 36 18.79 -5.48 -15.93
C TRP A 36 17.58 -5.73 -15.03
N MET A 37 17.70 -5.46 -13.72
CA MET A 37 16.61 -5.68 -12.78
C MET A 37 15.46 -4.71 -13.00
N VAL A 38 15.77 -3.47 -13.37
CA VAL A 38 14.74 -2.46 -13.69
C VAL A 38 13.98 -2.84 -14.95
N SER A 39 14.68 -3.32 -15.99
CA SER A 39 14.06 -3.80 -17.22
C SER A 39 13.10 -4.96 -16.98
N GLU A 40 13.51 -5.97 -16.22
CA GLU A 40 12.63 -7.11 -15.88
C GLU A 40 11.39 -6.66 -15.08
N LEU A 41 11.55 -5.72 -14.15
CA LEU A 41 10.43 -5.16 -13.39
C LEU A 41 9.47 -4.35 -14.26
N ASP A 42 9.97 -3.71 -15.32
CA ASP A 42 9.14 -2.97 -16.29
C ASP A 42 8.33 -3.89 -17.19
N GLU A 43 8.94 -4.98 -17.65
CA GLU A 43 8.26 -6.00 -18.46
C GLU A 43 7.12 -6.64 -17.65
N GLU A 44 7.39 -7.06 -16.41
CA GLU A 44 6.37 -7.62 -15.53
C GLU A 44 5.25 -6.62 -15.22
N ALA A 45 5.60 -5.34 -15.00
CA ALA A 45 4.63 -4.29 -14.75
C ALA A 45 3.71 -4.08 -15.96
N ALA A 46 4.25 -4.16 -17.18
CA ALA A 46 3.49 -4.06 -18.41
C ALA A 46 2.54 -5.26 -18.58
N ASP A 47 3.03 -6.48 -18.32
CA ASP A 47 2.23 -7.71 -18.42
C ASP A 47 1.06 -7.73 -17.44
N LEU A 48 1.28 -7.23 -16.23
CA LEU A 48 0.25 -7.13 -15.18
C LEU A 48 -0.60 -5.86 -15.28
N ALA A 49 -0.29 -4.95 -16.20
CA ALA A 49 -0.90 -3.63 -16.34
C ALA A 49 -0.92 -2.81 -15.03
N ILE A 50 0.15 -2.91 -14.24
CA ILE A 50 0.33 -2.17 -12.97
C ILE A 50 1.60 -1.33 -13.00
N SER A 51 1.81 -0.49 -11.98
CA SER A 51 3.05 0.26 -11.86
C SER A 51 4.22 -0.63 -11.40
N ARG A 52 5.45 -0.30 -11.83
CA ARG A 52 6.68 -0.91 -11.32
C ARG A 52 6.75 -0.95 -9.80
N ASN A 53 6.34 0.15 -9.14
CA ASN A 53 6.31 0.24 -7.68
C ASN A 53 5.34 -0.79 -7.05
N ALA A 54 4.22 -1.08 -7.72
CA ALA A 54 3.28 -2.10 -7.27
C ALA A 54 3.88 -3.51 -7.39
N VAL A 55 4.61 -3.81 -8.48
CA VAL A 55 5.35 -5.08 -8.64
C VAL A 55 6.38 -5.23 -7.51
N VAL A 56 7.24 -4.22 -7.32
CA VAL A 56 8.27 -4.21 -6.29
C VAL A 56 7.67 -4.41 -4.90
N ASN A 57 6.63 -3.65 -4.55
CA ASN A 57 5.98 -3.77 -3.24
C ASN A 57 5.37 -5.16 -3.03
N THR A 58 4.73 -5.72 -4.05
CA THR A 58 4.08 -7.03 -3.97
C THR A 58 5.11 -8.13 -3.74
N TRP A 59 6.20 -8.13 -4.51
CA TRP A 59 7.24 -9.15 -4.38
C TRP A 59 8.01 -9.06 -3.06
N ILE A 60 8.34 -7.85 -2.60
CA ILE A 60 8.97 -7.65 -1.28
C ILE A 60 8.03 -8.15 -0.18
N ALA A 61 6.74 -7.79 -0.24
CA ALA A 61 5.76 -8.24 0.73
C ALA A 61 5.63 -9.77 0.75
N ASP A 62 5.55 -10.41 -0.42
CA ASP A 62 5.46 -11.87 -0.52
C ASP A 62 6.72 -12.56 0.03
N ARG A 63 7.91 -12.04 -0.32
CA ARG A 63 9.18 -12.57 0.17
C ARG A 63 9.28 -12.48 1.69
N LEU A 64 8.91 -11.34 2.28
CA LEU A 64 8.91 -11.13 3.73
C LEU A 64 7.90 -12.06 4.43
N ARG A 65 6.70 -12.23 3.88
CA ARG A 65 5.69 -13.17 4.40
C ARG A 65 6.18 -14.61 4.36
N THR A 66 6.81 -15.01 3.25
CA THR A 66 7.37 -16.35 3.07
C THR A 66 8.51 -16.62 4.06
N MET A 67 9.39 -15.64 4.29
CA MET A 67 10.46 -15.77 5.29
C MET A 67 9.88 -15.94 6.70
N ARG A 68 8.94 -15.09 7.10
CA ARG A 68 8.27 -15.18 8.41
C ARG A 68 7.57 -16.53 8.61
N ARG A 69 6.91 -17.04 7.57
CA ARG A 69 6.26 -18.36 7.63
C ARG A 69 7.27 -19.48 7.87
N ARG A 70 8.45 -19.41 7.25
CA ARG A 70 9.51 -20.42 7.42
C ARG A 70 10.07 -20.44 8.84
N GLU A 71 10.25 -19.26 9.46
CA GLU A 71 10.74 -19.14 10.83
C GLU A 71 9.79 -19.80 11.85
N VAL A 72 8.47 -19.63 11.67
CA VAL A 72 7.46 -20.25 12.56
C VAL A 72 7.42 -21.78 12.47
N VAL A 73 7.78 -22.36 11.32
CA VAL A 73 7.78 -23.83 11.15
C VAL A 73 9.03 -24.48 11.75
N HIS A 74 10.09 -23.71 12.02
CA HIS A 74 11.36 -24.22 12.58
C HIS A 74 11.55 -23.88 14.06
N ALA A 75 10.53 -23.32 14.72
CA ALA A 75 10.46 -23.03 16.15
C ALA A 75 9.51 -24.00 16.85
#